data_AF-A0A644VM18-F1
#
_entry.id   AF-A0A644VM18-F1
#
_cell.length_a   1.000
_cell.length_b   1.000
_cell.length_c   1.000
_cell.angle_alpha   90.00
_cell.angle_beta   90.00
_cell.angle_gamma   90.00
#
_symmetry.space_group_name_H-M   'P 1'
#
loop_
_entity.id
_entity.type
_entity.pdbx_description
1 polymer ?
#
loop_
_entity_poly.entity_id
_entity_poly.type
_entity_poly.pdbx_seq_one_letter_code
_entity_poly.pdbx_strand_id
1 'polypeptide(L)'
;MTMQNLDQTFLDKIFPAGRADEFFDALFGGAEEGAYDIGLVCRSVEPQKAKLAFELRQRPGKCLACNLTYGLPQVFQRHPILNVAGVARDVASHLGWPAESTKWKLGHTEEVNRELHVIPLVVECA
;
A
#
# COMPACT_ATOMS: atom_id res chain seq x y z
N MET A 1 14.24 -14.70 -19.42
CA MET A 1 13.82 -13.29 -19.30
C MET A 1 13.48 -13.04 -17.85
N THR A 2 14.46 -12.62 -17.06
CA THR A 2 14.32 -12.39 -15.61
C THR A 2 13.39 -11.20 -15.39
N MET A 3 12.12 -11.48 -15.09
CA MET A 3 11.25 -10.52 -14.41
C MET A 3 12.02 -10.09 -13.15
N GLN A 4 12.39 -8.81 -13.07
CA GLN A 4 12.80 -8.21 -11.81
C GLN A 4 11.55 -8.17 -10.93
N ASN A 5 11.16 -9.34 -10.41
CA ASN A 5 10.01 -9.47 -9.54
C ASN A 5 10.40 -8.87 -8.20
N LEU A 6 9.66 -7.87 -7.77
CA LEU A 6 9.66 -7.50 -6.38
C LEU A 6 9.12 -8.69 -5.59
N ASP A 7 9.99 -9.33 -4.82
CA ASP A 7 9.61 -10.48 -3.99
C ASP A 7 8.57 -10.06 -2.96
N GLN A 8 7.49 -10.84 -2.86
CA GLN A 8 6.44 -10.61 -1.87
C GLN A 8 7.01 -10.60 -0.43
N THR A 9 8.08 -11.35 -0.19
CA THR A 9 8.80 -11.36 1.09
C THR A 9 9.48 -10.02 1.40
N PHE A 10 9.99 -9.30 0.39
CA PHE A 10 10.53 -7.96 0.59
C PHE A 10 9.41 -6.97 0.88
N LEU A 11 8.30 -7.06 0.14
CA LEU A 11 7.11 -6.23 0.37
C LEU A 11 6.54 -6.41 1.78
N ASP A 12 6.46 -7.65 2.27
CA ASP A 12 5.98 -7.97 3.61
C ASP A 12 6.96 -7.47 4.69
N LYS A 13 8.27 -7.44 4.42
CA LYS A 13 9.26 -6.83 5.31
C LYS A 13 9.13 -5.31 5.40
N ILE A 14 8.97 -4.63 4.26
CA ILE A 14 8.85 -3.17 4.24
C ILE A 14 7.46 -2.71 4.66
N PHE A 15 6.43 -3.53 4.46
CA PHE A 15 5.04 -3.23 4.77
C PHE A 15 4.35 -4.49 5.33
N PRO A 16 4.58 -4.81 6.62
CA PRO A 16 3.95 -5.95 7.25
C PRO A 16 2.45 -5.70 7.42
N ALA A 17 1.65 -6.77 7.44
CA ALA A 17 0.19 -6.68 7.63
C ALA A 17 -0.18 -5.91 8.92
N GLY A 18 0.61 -6.04 9.99
CA GLY A 18 0.42 -5.33 11.27
C GLY A 18 0.64 -3.81 11.20
N ARG A 19 1.14 -3.28 10.08
CA ARG A 19 1.25 -1.83 9.87
C ARG A 19 -0.12 -1.17 9.72
N ALA A 20 -1.11 -1.93 9.26
CA ALA A 20 -2.51 -1.50 9.28
C ALA A 20 -2.99 -1.31 10.72
N ASP A 21 -2.72 -2.27 11.62
CA ASP A 21 -3.06 -2.18 13.03
C ASP A 21 -2.47 -0.94 13.70
N GLU A 22 -1.18 -0.65 13.49
CA GLU A 22 -0.56 0.58 14.02
C GLU A 22 -1.21 1.85 13.48
N PHE A 23 -1.64 1.83 12.21
CA PHE A 23 -2.36 2.95 11.60
C PHE A 23 -3.73 3.17 12.26
N PHE A 24 -4.49 2.11 12.51
CA PHE A 24 -5.77 2.20 13.22
C PHE A 24 -5.59 2.54 14.69
N ASP A 25 -4.57 2.00 15.34
CA ASP A 25 -4.24 2.32 16.73
C ASP A 25 -3.95 3.81 16.90
N ALA A 26 -3.16 4.41 16.00
CA ALA A 26 -2.87 5.84 16.06
C ALA A 26 -4.06 6.74 15.68
N LEU A 27 -4.98 6.26 14.84
CA LEU A 27 -6.15 7.04 14.41
C LEU A 27 -7.33 6.94 15.38
N PHE A 28 -7.57 5.75 15.91
CA PHE A 28 -8.77 5.40 16.68
C PHE A 28 -8.45 4.98 18.12
N GLY A 29 -7.17 4.87 18.50
CA GLY A 29 -6.73 4.48 19.84
C GLY A 29 -6.79 2.97 20.10
N GLY A 30 -6.94 2.15 19.07
CA GLY A 30 -6.88 0.69 19.18
C GLY A 30 -6.89 -0.04 17.83
N ALA A 31 -6.00 -1.02 17.67
CA ALA A 31 -5.93 -1.91 16.51
C ALA A 31 -7.24 -2.70 16.25
N GLU A 32 -8.05 -2.91 17.29
CA GLU A 32 -9.36 -3.61 17.26
C GLU A 32 -10.42 -2.83 16.46
N GLU A 33 -10.20 -1.52 16.29
CA GLU A 33 -11.00 -0.66 15.43
C GLU A 33 -10.65 -0.85 13.95
N GLY A 34 -9.57 -1.57 13.65
CA GLY A 34 -9.16 -1.94 12.30
C GLY A 34 -10.25 -2.71 11.57
N ALA A 35 -10.88 -2.06 10.59
CA ALA A 35 -11.93 -2.67 9.79
C ALA A 35 -11.36 -3.61 8.70
N TYR A 36 -10.09 -3.48 8.37
CA TYR A 36 -9.43 -4.19 7.29
C TYR A 36 -7.92 -4.29 7.48
N ASP A 37 -7.32 -5.34 6.95
CA ASP A 37 -5.88 -5.50 6.79
C ASP A 37 -5.42 -4.84 5.49
N ILE A 38 -4.19 -4.35 5.47
CA ILE A 38 -3.58 -3.77 4.26
C ILE A 38 -2.37 -4.62 3.90
N GLY A 39 -2.41 -5.24 2.72
CA GLY A 39 -1.30 -5.99 2.14
C GLY A 39 -0.74 -5.25 0.94
N LEU A 40 0.59 -5.20 0.80
CA LEU A 40 1.23 -4.63 -0.38
C LEU A 40 1.61 -5.76 -1.34
N VAL A 41 1.16 -5.68 -2.60
CA VAL A 41 1.49 -6.65 -3.64
C VAL A 41 2.15 -5.95 -4.84
N CYS A 42 3.16 -6.58 -5.43
CA CYS A 42 3.72 -6.13 -6.69
C CYS A 42 2.90 -6.72 -7.84
N ARG A 43 2.38 -5.85 -8.71
CA ARG A 43 1.64 -6.28 -9.92
C ARG A 43 2.59 -6.44 -11.11
N SER A 44 3.47 -5.48 -11.33
CA SER A 44 4.44 -5.51 -12.43
C SER A 44 5.58 -4.56 -12.17
N VAL A 45 6.77 -4.90 -12.64
CA VAL A 45 7.95 -4.02 -12.60
C VAL A 45 8.46 -3.84 -14.02
N GLU A 46 8.54 -2.59 -14.45
CA GLU A 46 9.11 -2.15 -15.71
C GLU A 46 10.39 -1.33 -15.42
N PRO A 47 11.34 -1.22 -16.35
CA PRO A 47 12.66 -0.60 -16.11
C PRO A 47 12.62 0.86 -15.63
N GLN A 48 11.54 1.59 -15.89
CA GLN A 48 11.33 2.97 -15.44
C GLN A 48 10.03 3.13 -14.63
N LYS A 49 9.31 2.04 -14.35
CA LYS A 49 7.98 2.09 -13.73
C LYS A 49 7.61 0.80 -13.00
N ALA A 50 7.37 0.88 -11.70
CA ALA A 50 6.90 -0.23 -10.87
C ALA A 50 5.42 -0.01 -10.51
N LYS A 51 4.60 -0.99 -10.83
CA LYS A 51 3.18 -1.04 -10.52
C LYS A 51 2.99 -1.99 -9.34
N LEU A 52 2.63 -1.42 -8.21
CA LEU A 52 2.22 -2.11 -7.00
C LEU A 52 0.72 -1.89 -6.77
N ALA A 53 0.14 -2.63 -5.85
CA ALA A 53 -1.21 -2.42 -5.38
C ALA A 53 -1.28 -2.70 -3.88
N PHE A 54 -2.01 -1.86 -3.16
CA PHE A 54 -2.40 -2.16 -1.78
C PHE A 54 -3.71 -2.93 -1.82
N GLU A 55 -3.73 -4.15 -1.31
CA GLU A 55 -4.93 -4.96 -1.10
C GLU A 55 -5.46 -4.72 0.31
N LEU A 56 -6.68 -4.19 0.40
CA LEU A 56 -7.41 -3.98 1.63
C LEU A 56 -8.35 -5.16 1.81
N ARG A 57 -8.08 -6.02 2.79
CA ARG A 57 -8.88 -7.21 3.10
C ARG A 57 -9.73 -6.95 4.32
N GLN A 58 -11.03 -7.07 4.18
CA GLN A 58 -11.97 -6.86 5.27
C GLN A 58 -11.75 -7.87 6.39
N ARG A 59 -11.77 -7.39 7.65
CA ARG A 59 -11.76 -8.23 8.84
C ARG A 59 -13.18 -8.72 9.17
N PRO A 60 -13.34 -9.96 9.66
CA PRO A 60 -14.65 -10.49 10.02
C PRO A 60 -15.33 -9.60 11.08
N GLY A 61 -16.55 -9.12 10.79
CA GLY A 61 -17.33 -8.30 11.71
C GLY A 61 -17.21 -6.78 11.54
N LYS A 62 -16.35 -6.28 10.64
CA LYS A 62 -16.24 -4.86 10.31
C LYS A 62 -16.51 -4.66 8.82
N CYS A 63 -17.34 -3.68 8.45
CA CYS A 63 -17.70 -3.44 7.04
C CYS A 63 -16.69 -2.47 6.40
N LEU A 64 -15.90 -2.97 5.46
CA LEU A 64 -14.87 -2.20 4.78
C LEU A 64 -15.47 -1.07 3.95
N ALA A 65 -16.56 -1.34 3.21
CA ALA A 65 -17.26 -0.35 2.39
C ALA A 65 -17.84 0.82 3.22
N CYS A 66 -18.41 0.55 4.40
CA CYS A 66 -18.95 1.60 5.28
C CYS A 66 -17.85 2.51 5.84
N ASN A 67 -16.67 1.96 6.11
CA ASN A 67 -15.52 2.70 6.63
C ASN A 67 -14.70 3.39 5.52
N LEU A 68 -14.90 3.02 4.25
CA LEU A 68 -14.20 3.59 3.10
C LEU A 68 -14.78 4.96 2.65
N THR A 69 -15.95 5.32 3.17
CA THR A 69 -16.75 6.47 2.73
C THR A 69 -16.14 7.84 3.04
N TYR A 70 -15.10 7.92 3.88
CA TYR A 70 -14.48 9.19 4.30
C TYR A 70 -13.00 9.27 3.91
N GLY A 71 -12.71 9.77 2.70
CA GLY A 71 -11.43 10.43 2.37
C GLY A 71 -10.13 9.63 2.59
N LEU A 72 -10.23 8.31 2.73
CA LEU A 72 -9.14 7.41 3.11
C LEU A 72 -7.87 7.52 2.22
N PRO A 73 -7.94 7.74 0.89
CA PRO A 73 -6.74 7.91 0.06
C PRO A 73 -5.90 9.12 0.48
N GLN A 74 -6.55 10.21 0.91
CA GLN A 74 -5.88 11.43 1.37
C GLN A 74 -5.22 11.21 2.74
N VAL A 75 -5.80 10.38 3.60
CA VAL A 75 -5.25 10.00 4.90
C VAL A 75 -4.05 9.08 4.70
N PHE A 76 -4.14 8.09 3.79
CA PHE A 76 -3.05 7.18 3.45
C PHE A 76 -1.81 7.92 2.92
N GLN A 77 -2.01 8.95 2.08
CA GLN A 77 -0.90 9.78 1.58
C GLN A 77 -0.23 10.64 2.66
N ARG A 78 -0.97 11.04 3.71
CA ARG A 78 -0.49 11.96 4.74
C ARG A 78 -0.06 11.26 6.03
N HIS A 79 -0.36 9.96 6.20
CA HIS A 79 -0.04 9.26 7.44
C HIS A 79 1.42 8.78 7.47
N PRO A 80 2.22 9.22 8.47
CA PRO A 80 3.60 8.78 8.62
C PRO A 80 3.76 7.30 8.94
N ILE A 81 2.71 6.65 9.48
CA ILE A 81 2.74 5.24 9.90
C ILE A 81 2.76 4.30 8.70
N LEU A 82 1.86 4.51 7.72
CA LEU A 82 1.84 3.74 6.47
C LEU A 82 3.12 3.95 5.66
N ASN A 83 3.70 5.15 5.76
CA ASN A 83 4.96 5.51 5.12
C ASN A 83 5.02 5.08 3.63
N VAL A 84 3.93 5.31 2.88
CA VAL A 84 3.84 4.93 1.46
C VAL A 84 4.98 5.54 0.63
N ALA A 85 5.40 6.76 0.98
CA ALA A 85 6.58 7.40 0.40
C ALA A 85 7.87 6.62 0.69
N GLY A 86 8.05 6.14 1.93
CA GLY A 86 9.16 5.29 2.32
C GLY A 86 9.13 3.94 1.60
N VAL A 87 7.96 3.30 1.48
CA VAL A 87 7.77 2.07 0.70
C VAL A 87 8.19 2.28 -0.75
N ALA A 88 7.69 3.34 -1.40
CA ALA A 88 8.07 3.64 -2.78
C ALA A 88 9.58 3.88 -2.94
N ARG A 89 10.23 4.48 -1.94
CA ARG A 89 11.67 4.71 -1.92
C ARG A 89 12.48 3.44 -1.68
N ASP A 90 11.99 2.54 -0.84
CA ASP A 90 12.60 1.22 -0.58
C ASP A 90 12.52 0.36 -1.84
N VAL A 91 11.34 0.34 -2.47
CA VAL A 91 11.09 -0.27 -3.78
C VAL A 91 12.04 0.30 -4.83
N ALA A 92 12.14 1.62 -4.95
CA ALA A 92 13.04 2.26 -5.90
C ALA A 92 14.50 1.92 -5.64
N SER A 93 14.94 1.95 -4.37
CA SER A 93 16.32 1.56 -4.00
C SER A 93 16.60 0.10 -4.34
N HIS A 94 15.62 -0.79 -4.11
CA HIS A 94 15.71 -2.21 -4.47
C HIS A 94 15.83 -2.41 -5.99
N LEU A 95 15.14 -1.57 -6.76
CA LEU A 95 15.22 -1.53 -8.22
C LEU A 95 16.46 -0.78 -8.75
N GLY A 96 17.28 -0.20 -7.88
CA GLY A 96 18.46 0.59 -8.25
C GLY A 96 18.13 1.97 -8.82
N TRP A 97 16.92 2.49 -8.56
CA TRP A 97 16.51 3.82 -8.98
C TRP A 97 16.94 4.91 -7.98
N PRO A 98 17.42 6.06 -8.46
CA PRO A 98 17.76 7.18 -7.59
C PRO A 98 16.51 7.73 -6.89
N ALA A 99 16.57 7.83 -5.56
CA ALA A 99 15.45 8.30 -4.74
C ALA A 99 14.97 9.72 -5.14
N GLU A 100 15.87 10.55 -5.63
CA GLU A 100 15.62 11.91 -6.11
C GLU A 100 14.84 11.97 -7.43
N SER A 101 14.99 10.98 -8.32
CA SER A 101 14.18 10.86 -9.54
C SER A 101 12.96 9.97 -9.38
N THR A 102 12.79 9.36 -8.20
CA THR A 102 11.66 8.47 -7.93
C THR A 102 10.41 9.29 -7.61
N LYS A 103 9.40 9.17 -8.47
CA LYS A 103 8.06 9.69 -8.25
C LYS A 103 7.12 8.54 -7.96
N TRP A 104 6.13 8.76 -7.11
CA TRP A 104 5.09 7.78 -6.87
C TRP A 104 3.73 8.45 -6.86
N LYS A 105 2.71 7.71 -7.27
CA LYS A 105 1.31 8.14 -7.28
C LYS A 105 0.42 6.99 -6.84
N LEU A 106 -0.53 7.30 -5.98
CA LEU A 106 -1.64 6.40 -5.68
C LEU A 106 -2.77 6.69 -6.66
N GLY A 107 -3.31 5.64 -7.26
CA GLY A 107 -4.54 5.72 -8.03
C GLY A 107 -5.77 5.69 -7.13
N HIS A 108 -6.92 5.51 -7.76
CA HIS A 108 -8.19 5.42 -7.07
C HIS A 108 -8.37 4.04 -6.43
N THR A 109 -9.08 3.98 -5.31
CA THR A 109 -9.48 2.70 -4.73
C THR A 109 -10.44 1.99 -5.67
N GLU A 110 -10.05 0.82 -6.13
CA GLU A 110 -10.87 -0.09 -6.94
C GLU A 110 -11.50 -1.13 -6.03
N GLU A 111 -12.81 -1.17 -5.98
CA GLU A 111 -13.54 -2.24 -5.29
C GLU A 111 -13.49 -3.49 -6.17
N VAL A 112 -12.72 -4.51 -5.76
CA VAL A 112 -12.75 -5.83 -6.41
C VAL A 112 -14.00 -6.57 -5.96
N ASN A 113 -14.28 -6.52 -4.65
CA ASN A 113 -15.52 -6.97 -4.06
C ASN A 113 -15.74 -6.29 -2.69
N ARG A 114 -16.90 -6.51 -2.08
CA ARG A 114 -17.30 -5.99 -0.75
C ARG A 114 -16.29 -6.24 0.39
N GLU A 115 -15.45 -7.26 0.25
CA GLU A 115 -14.46 -7.70 1.25
C GLU A 115 -13.01 -7.39 0.83
N LEU A 116 -12.78 -6.96 -0.42
CA LEU A 116 -11.46 -6.77 -1.01
C LEU A 116 -11.46 -5.54 -1.91
N HIS A 117 -10.76 -4.51 -1.46
CA HIS A 117 -10.51 -3.31 -2.25
C HIS A 117 -9.03 -3.24 -2.60
N VAL A 118 -8.68 -2.66 -3.74
CA VAL A 118 -7.30 -2.51 -4.16
C VAL A 118 -7.00 -1.06 -4.51
N ILE A 119 -5.84 -0.56 -4.10
CA ILE A 119 -5.39 0.79 -4.46
C ILE A 119 -4.11 0.64 -5.28
N PRO A 120 -4.13 0.93 -6.59
CA PRO A 120 -2.94 0.83 -7.41
C PRO A 120 -1.93 1.90 -7.01
N LEU A 121 -0.71 1.49 -6.67
CA LEU A 121 0.43 2.34 -6.41
C LEU A 121 1.38 2.27 -7.60
N VAL A 122 1.62 3.39 -8.25
CA VAL A 122 2.53 3.48 -9.37
C VAL A 122 3.75 4.27 -8.96
N VAL A 123 4.92 3.64 -9.02
CA VAL A 123 6.23 4.25 -8.79
C VAL A 123 6.92 4.38 -10.14
N GLU A 124 7.42 5.56 -10.47
CA GLU A 124 8.04 5.90 -11.76
C GLU A 124 9.39 6.56 -11.48
N CYS A 125 10.45 6.11 -12.13
CA CYS A 125 11.75 6.78 -12.09
C CYS A 125 11.87 7.69 -13.32
N ALA A 126 12.07 8.98 -13.08
CA ALA A 126 12.33 9.98 -14.11
C ALA A 126 13.78 9.97 -14.60
#